data_AF-A0A968QRI5-F1
#
_entry.id   AF-A0A968QRI5-F1
#
_cell.length_a   1.000
_cell.length_b   1.000
_cell.length_c   1.000
_cell.angle_alpha   90.00
_cell.angle_beta   90.00
_cell.angle_gamma   90.00
#
_symmetry.space_group_name_H-M   'P 1'
#
loop_
_entity.id
_entity.type
_entity.pdbx_description
1 polymer ?
#
loop_
_entity_poly.entity_id
_entity_poly.type
_entity_poly.pdbx_seq_one_letter_code
_entity_poly.pdbx_strand_id
1 'polypeptide(L)'
;MLCIFPADHVIRDIDLFHQKIEAAIDLADKGHIVTFGIQPNYPETGYGYIEGDQKLPQNALTIRRFLEKPDKETAQKFVDAGNFFWNSGMFAFKASVLMDEIRIHLPDLLNKMQQSLSVKPRYES
;
A
#
# COMPACT_ATOMS: atom_id res chain seq x y z
N MET A 1 -8.97 -12.22 3.79
CA MET A 1 -8.29 -11.27 2.90
C MET A 1 -8.89 -9.88 3.12
N LEU A 2 -8.09 -8.82 3.14
CA LEU A 2 -8.56 -7.44 3.12
C LEU A 2 -7.90 -6.71 1.96
N CYS A 3 -8.71 -5.99 1.18
CA CYS A 3 -8.26 -5.06 0.15
C CYS A 3 -8.78 -3.66 0.50
N ILE A 4 -7.89 -2.67 0.48
CA ILE A 4 -8.20 -1.27 0.78
C ILE A 4 -7.97 -0.46 -0.49
N PHE A 5 -9.01 0.24 -0.94
CA PHE A 5 -8.96 1.09 -2.13
C PHE A 5 -9.53 2.48 -1.82
N PRO A 6 -8.86 3.57 -2.22
CA PRO A 6 -9.46 4.91 -2.20
C PRO A 6 -10.71 4.95 -3.09
N ALA A 7 -11.76 5.64 -2.62
CA ALA A 7 -13.06 5.69 -3.31
C ALA A 7 -13.11 6.67 -4.49
N ASP A 8 -12.10 7.52 -4.61
CA ASP A 8 -12.00 8.65 -5.55
C ASP A 8 -11.07 8.38 -6.74
N HIS A 9 -10.52 7.17 -6.85
CA HIS A 9 -9.67 6.78 -7.96
C HIS A 9 -10.49 6.40 -9.21
N VAL A 10 -10.11 6.96 -10.37
CA VAL A 10 -10.69 6.58 -11.66
C VAL A 10 -9.80 5.54 -12.34
N ILE A 11 -10.30 4.30 -12.42
CA ILE A 11 -9.62 3.19 -13.08
C ILE A 11 -10.27 2.96 -14.45
N ARG A 12 -9.47 3.07 -15.52
CA ARG A 12 -9.97 2.95 -16.90
C ARG A 12 -9.94 1.51 -17.42
N ASP A 13 -8.88 0.79 -17.12
CA ASP A 13 -8.69 -0.60 -17.55
C ASP A 13 -9.08 -1.55 -16.41
N ILE A 14 -10.35 -1.93 -16.40
CA ILE A 14 -10.94 -2.75 -15.33
C ILE A 14 -10.42 -4.19 -15.37
N ASP A 15 -10.21 -4.74 -16.57
CA ASP A 15 -9.73 -6.12 -16.73
C ASP A 15 -8.30 -6.26 -16.24
N LEU A 16 -7.42 -5.32 -16.62
CA LEU A 16 -6.07 -5.28 -16.08
C LEU A 16 -6.08 -5.09 -14.57
N PHE A 17 -6.95 -4.24 -14.05
CA PHE A 17 -7.06 -4.02 -12.60
C PHE A 17 -7.47 -5.29 -11.86
N HIS A 18 -8.44 -6.05 -12.35
CA HIS A 18 -8.82 -7.34 -11.78
C HIS A 18 -7.65 -8.33 -11.78
N GLN A 19 -6.90 -8.44 -12.88
CA GLN A 19 -5.69 -9.29 -12.93
C GLN A 19 -4.66 -8.86 -11.88
N LYS A 20 -4.49 -7.56 -11.64
CA LYS A 20 -3.58 -7.05 -10.61
C LYS A 20 -4.09 -7.35 -9.20
N ILE A 21 -5.40 -7.28 -8.96
CA ILE A 21 -5.99 -7.66 -7.67
C ILE A 21 -5.75 -9.16 -7.41
N GLU A 22 -5.99 -10.03 -8.39
CA GLU A 22 -5.77 -11.47 -8.23
C GLU A 22 -4.31 -11.79 -7.89
N ALA A 23 -3.36 -11.20 -8.61
CA ALA A 23 -1.94 -11.32 -8.30
C ALA A 23 -1.59 -10.80 -6.89
N ALA A 24 -2.19 -9.69 -6.47
CA ALA A 24 -1.98 -9.14 -5.14
C ALA A 24 -2.55 -10.04 -4.03
N ILE A 25 -3.72 -10.65 -4.27
CA ILE A 25 -4.34 -11.61 -3.35
C ILE A 25 -3.45 -12.85 -3.20
N ASP A 26 -2.94 -13.40 -4.30
CA ASP A 26 -2.02 -14.55 -4.27
C ASP A 26 -0.74 -14.29 -3.44
N LEU A 27 -0.17 -13.09 -3.57
CA LEU A 27 1.01 -12.68 -2.80
C LEU A 27 0.64 -12.43 -1.33
N ALA A 28 -0.49 -11.78 -1.07
CA ALA A 28 -0.99 -11.58 0.28
C ALA A 28 -1.31 -12.90 0.98
N ASP A 29 -1.75 -13.91 0.24
CA ASP A 29 -2.00 -15.25 0.76
C ASP A 29 -0.73 -15.97 1.22
N LYS A 30 0.42 -15.58 0.66
CA LYS A 30 1.76 -16.02 1.08
C LYS A 30 2.34 -15.20 2.24
N GLY A 31 1.58 -14.25 2.78
CA GLY A 31 1.96 -13.46 3.95
C GLY A 31 2.57 -12.09 3.64
N HIS A 32 2.50 -11.63 2.39
CA HIS A 32 2.98 -10.29 2.03
C HIS A 32 1.94 -9.20 2.31
N ILE A 33 2.40 -7.98 2.59
CA ILE A 33 1.59 -6.76 2.46
C ILE A 33 1.87 -6.19 1.07
N VAL A 34 0.86 -6.16 0.22
CA VAL A 34 1.00 -5.76 -1.19
C VAL A 34 0.42 -4.37 -1.37
N THR A 35 1.08 -3.54 -2.18
CA THR A 35 0.55 -2.27 -2.68
C THR A 35 0.68 -2.21 -4.20
N PHE A 36 -0.01 -1.27 -4.83
CA PHE A 36 -0.07 -1.12 -6.27
C PHE A 36 0.71 0.14 -6.67
N GLY A 37 1.84 -0.07 -7.36
CA GLY A 37 2.64 1.01 -7.92
C GLY A 37 2.12 1.46 -9.28
N ILE A 38 2.08 2.78 -9.50
CA ILE A 38 1.76 3.37 -10.81
C ILE A 38 3.05 3.92 -11.42
N GLN A 39 3.33 3.60 -12.69
CA GLN A 39 4.50 4.14 -13.39
C GLN A 39 4.40 5.67 -13.48
N PRO A 40 5.35 6.43 -12.91
CA PRO A 40 5.37 7.88 -13.01
C PRO A 40 5.66 8.29 -14.45
N ASN A 41 4.91 9.25 -14.97
CA ASN A 41 5.17 9.89 -16.26
C ASN A 41 5.60 11.37 -16.14
N TYR A 42 5.59 11.92 -14.93
CA TYR A 42 6.11 13.25 -14.60
C TYR A 42 6.52 13.32 -13.11
N PRO A 43 7.33 14.31 -12.68
CA PRO A 43 7.80 14.40 -11.29
C PRO A 43 6.74 15.01 -10.35
N GLU A 44 5.68 14.25 -10.03
CA GLU A 44 4.66 14.67 -9.06
C GLU A 44 5.26 14.78 -7.65
N THR A 45 4.94 15.84 -6.92
CA THR A 45 5.42 16.08 -5.54
C THR A 45 4.33 15.83 -4.50
N GLY A 46 3.06 15.76 -4.92
CA GLY A 46 1.92 15.47 -4.04
C GLY A 46 1.77 14.00 -3.66
N TYR A 47 2.46 13.08 -4.35
CA TYR A 47 2.34 11.64 -4.15
C TYR A 47 3.50 11.05 -3.34
N GLY A 48 3.22 9.93 -2.67
CA GLY A 48 4.28 9.03 -2.20
C GLY A 48 4.89 8.25 -3.36
N TYR A 49 6.16 7.91 -3.25
CA TYR A 49 6.90 7.04 -4.17
C TYR A 49 7.34 5.76 -3.47
N ILE A 50 7.48 4.71 -4.26
CA ILE A 50 7.91 3.39 -3.85
C ILE A 50 9.10 3.02 -4.72
N GLU A 51 10.23 2.70 -4.11
CA GLU A 51 11.38 2.16 -4.83
C GLU A 51 11.24 0.64 -4.95
N GLY A 52 11.07 0.16 -6.18
CA GLY A 52 11.08 -1.27 -6.49
C GLY A 52 12.51 -1.82 -6.52
N ASP A 53 12.65 -3.08 -6.11
CA ASP A 53 13.92 -3.79 -6.05
C ASP A 53 13.87 -5.11 -6.85
N GLN A 54 13.78 -6.25 -6.17
CA GLN A 54 13.87 -7.56 -6.80
C GLN A 54 12.56 -7.96 -7.45
N LYS A 55 12.64 -8.56 -8.65
CA LYS A 55 11.46 -9.14 -9.31
C LYS A 55 10.96 -10.36 -8.55
N LEU A 56 9.66 -10.38 -8.34
CA LEU A 56 8.91 -11.53 -7.85
C LEU A 56 8.07 -12.13 -9.00
N PRO A 57 7.55 -13.36 -8.83
CA PRO A 57 6.53 -13.90 -9.73
C PRO A 57 5.33 -12.95 -9.87
N GLN A 58 4.46 -13.21 -10.87
CA GLN A 58 3.23 -12.45 -11.09
C GLN A 58 3.45 -10.96 -11.43
N ASN A 59 4.64 -10.64 -11.97
CA ASN A 59 5.04 -9.28 -12.36
C ASN A 59 4.99 -8.29 -11.18
N ALA A 60 5.40 -8.76 -10.00
CA ALA A 60 5.55 -7.96 -8.79
C ALA A 60 7.03 -7.66 -8.50
N LEU A 61 7.26 -6.70 -7.61
CA LEU A 61 8.58 -6.29 -7.15
C LEU A 61 8.59 -6.30 -5.62
N THR A 62 9.72 -6.66 -5.01
CA THR A 62 9.94 -6.29 -3.60
C THR A 62 10.09 -4.78 -3.49
N ILE A 63 9.69 -4.25 -2.33
CA ILE A 63 9.79 -2.82 -2.04
C ILE A 63 11.05 -2.59 -1.21
N ARG A 64 11.93 -1.72 -1.70
CA ARG A 64 13.12 -1.31 -0.94
C ARG A 64 12.76 -0.29 0.13
N ARG A 65 11.95 0.70 -0.21
CA ARG A 65 11.50 1.77 0.69
C ARG A 65 10.30 2.54 0.14
N PHE A 66 9.59 3.19 1.06
CA PHE A 66 8.57 4.20 0.78
C PHE A 66 9.16 5.60 1.01
N LEU A 67 8.78 6.55 0.17
CA LEU A 67 9.17 7.95 0.27
C LEU A 67 7.92 8.81 0.15
N GLU A 68 7.69 9.73 1.08
CA GLU A 68 6.49 10.58 1.08
C GLU A 68 6.81 11.96 0.53
N LYS A 69 6.09 12.36 -0.54
CA LYS A 69 6.01 13.74 -1.06
C LYS A 69 7.38 14.42 -1.23
N PRO A 70 8.24 13.89 -2.12
CA PRO A 70 9.56 14.48 -2.38
C PRO A 70 9.44 15.89 -2.96
N ASP A 71 10.53 16.66 -2.86
CA ASP A 71 10.68 17.88 -3.66
C ASP A 71 10.78 17.56 -5.16
N LYS A 72 10.64 18.59 -6.00
CA LYS A 72 10.61 18.45 -7.46
C LYS A 72 11.89 17.85 -8.04
N GLU A 73 13.06 18.22 -7.50
CA GLU A 73 14.34 17.71 -7.99
C GLU A 73 14.47 16.22 -7.70
N THR A 74 14.07 15.82 -6.50
CA THR A 74 14.07 14.43 -6.04
C THR A 74 13.04 13.60 -6.80
N ALA A 75 11.84 14.12 -7.04
CA ALA A 75 10.82 13.48 -7.88
C ALA A 75 11.32 13.27 -9.31
N GLN A 76 12.04 14.23 -9.89
CA GLN A 76 12.63 14.07 -11.22
C GLN A 76 13.65 12.93 -11.26
N LYS A 77 14.53 12.84 -10.24
CA LYS A 77 15.48 11.72 -10.13
C LYS A 77 14.77 10.36 -10.06
N PHE A 78 13.60 10.28 -9.43
CA PHE A 78 12.82 9.04 -9.35
C PHE A 78 12.23 8.64 -10.71
N VAL A 79 11.69 9.60 -11.46
CA VAL A 79 11.21 9.37 -12.83
C VAL A 79 12.36 8.90 -13.72
N ASP A 80 13.51 9.58 -13.65
CA ASP A 80 14.69 9.28 -14.47
C ASP A 80 15.30 7.91 -14.14
N ALA A 81 15.26 7.50 -12.87
CA ALA A 81 15.77 6.20 -12.44
C ALA A 81 14.90 5.02 -12.94
N GLY A 82 13.62 5.25 -13.20
CA GLY A 82 12.71 4.26 -13.79
C GLY A 82 12.30 3.09 -12.89
N ASN A 83 12.91 2.93 -11.71
CA ASN A 83 12.56 1.91 -10.71
C ASN A 83 11.70 2.43 -9.56
N PHE A 84 11.18 3.66 -9.68
CA PHE A 84 10.25 4.25 -8.73
C PHE A 84 8.83 4.29 -9.27
N PHE A 85 7.87 4.08 -8.37
CA PHE A 85 6.44 4.04 -8.67
C PHE A 85 5.68 4.97 -7.76
N TRP A 86 4.64 5.64 -8.23
CA TRP A 86 3.71 6.34 -7.35
C TRP A 86 2.95 5.33 -6.49
N ASN A 87 2.87 5.62 -5.20
CA ASN A 87 2.01 4.89 -4.27
C ASN A 87 0.55 5.23 -4.56
N SER A 88 -0.23 4.25 -5.00
CA SER A 88 -1.67 4.43 -5.27
C SER A 88 -2.52 4.47 -3.99
N GLY A 89 -1.96 4.24 -2.80
CA GLY A 89 -2.75 4.11 -1.58
C GLY A 89 -3.66 2.87 -1.54
N MET A 90 -3.55 1.99 -2.54
CA MET A 90 -4.24 0.70 -2.55
C MET A 90 -3.39 -0.38 -1.89
N PHE A 91 -4.01 -1.26 -1.12
CA PHE A 91 -3.32 -2.34 -0.41
C PHE A 91 -4.10 -3.64 -0.40
N ALA A 92 -3.40 -4.78 -0.36
CA ALA A 92 -3.97 -6.10 -0.14
C ALA A 92 -3.09 -6.89 0.86
N PHE A 93 -3.72 -7.46 1.89
CA PHE A 93 -3.04 -8.22 2.94
C PHE A 93 -4.02 -9.10 3.74
N LYS A 94 -3.48 -10.11 4.45
CA LYS A 94 -4.24 -10.76 5.51
C LYS A 94 -4.33 -9.84 6.72
N ALA A 95 -5.52 -9.77 7.32
CA ALA A 95 -5.72 -8.99 8.56
C ALA A 95 -4.73 -9.41 9.65
N SER A 96 -4.47 -10.71 9.80
CA SER A 96 -3.49 -11.23 10.77
C SER A 96 -2.09 -10.67 10.53
N VAL A 97 -1.63 -10.63 9.29
CA VAL A 97 -0.29 -10.11 8.92
C VAL A 97 -0.20 -8.62 9.26
N LEU A 98 -1.20 -7.81 8.90
CA LEU A 98 -1.20 -6.40 9.28
C LEU A 98 -1.19 -6.22 10.81
N MET A 99 -1.97 -7.02 11.53
CA MET A 99 -2.01 -6.94 13.00
C MET A 99 -0.68 -7.34 13.64
N ASP A 100 0.06 -8.26 13.04
CA ASP A 100 1.40 -8.64 13.49
C ASP A 100 2.39 -7.50 13.27
N GLU A 101 2.37 -6.85 12.10
CA GLU A 101 3.19 -5.68 11.80
C GLU A 101 2.85 -4.49 12.72
N ILE A 102 1.57 -4.21 12.96
CA ILE A 102 1.13 -3.16 13.89
C ILE A 102 1.65 -3.45 15.31
N ARG A 103 1.64 -4.70 15.75
CA ARG A 103 2.14 -5.08 17.08
C ARG A 103 3.64 -4.82 17.22
N ILE A 104 4.41 -5.05 16.15
CA ILE A 104 5.86 -4.85 16.14
C ILE A 104 6.21 -3.36 16.04
N HIS A 105 5.58 -2.65 15.12
CA HIS A 105 5.98 -1.29 14.75
C HIS A 105 5.22 -0.18 15.47
N LEU A 106 3.98 -0.44 15.90
CA LEU A 106 3.08 0.55 16.50
C LEU A 106 2.37 0.01 17.76
N PRO A 107 3.09 -0.58 18.74
CA PRO A 107 2.47 -1.23 19.91
C PRO A 107 1.59 -0.27 20.74
N ASP A 108 1.97 1.00 20.85
CA ASP A 108 1.17 2.00 21.58
C ASP A 108 -0.16 2.32 20.89
N LEU A 109 -0.17 2.32 19.54
CA LEU A 109 -1.41 2.49 18.78
C LEU A 109 -2.32 1.28 18.99
N LEU A 110 -1.77 0.07 18.94
CA LEU A 110 -2.52 -1.16 19.18
C LEU A 110 -3.19 -1.14 20.56
N ASN A 111 -2.44 -0.76 21.60
CA ASN A 111 -2.96 -0.65 22.97
C ASN A 111 -4.13 0.34 23.04
N LYS A 112 -4.00 1.52 22.42
CA LYS A 112 -5.07 2.54 22.36
C LYS A 112 -6.30 2.03 21.61
N MET A 113 -6.12 1.35 20.48
CA MET A 113 -7.23 0.77 19.71
C MET A 113 -7.98 -0.27 20.54
N GLN A 114 -7.27 -1.15 21.25
CA GLN A 114 -7.88 -2.16 22.11
C GLN A 114 -8.66 -1.54 23.28
N GLN A 115 -8.11 -0.50 23.92
CA GLN A 115 -8.82 0.25 24.96
C GLN A 115 -10.11 0.87 24.40
N SER A 116 -10.07 1.47 23.21
CA SER A 116 -11.26 2.06 22.58
C SER A 116 -12.36 1.03 22.30
N LEU A 117 -11.99 -0.21 21.97
CA LEU A 117 -12.96 -1.29 21.72
C LEU A 117 -13.55 -1.87 23.02
N SER A 118 -12.85 -1.75 24.15
CA SER A 118 -13.34 -2.17 25.47
C SER A 118 -14.37 -1.21 26.09
N VAL A 119 -14.54 -0.01 25.51
CA VAL A 119 -15.61 0.91 25.90
C VAL A 119 -16.94 0.40 25.31
N LYS A 120 -17.89 0.01 26.18
CA LYS A 120 -19.24 -0.40 25.77
C LYS A 120 -19.83 0.63 24.79
N PRO A 121 -20.42 0.21 23.65
CA PRO A 121 -21.10 1.15 22.77
C PRO A 121 -22.19 1.87 23.56
N ARG A 122 -22.13 3.21 23.56
CA ARG A 122 -23.14 4.09 24.14
C ARG A 122 -24.33 4.16 23.19
N TYR A 123 -25.03 3.05 23.01
CA TYR A 123 -26.36 3.04 22.40
C TYR A 123 -27.37 2.59 23.45
N GLU A 124 -27.77 3.54 24.29
CA GLU A 124 -29.06 3.52 24.98
C GLU A 124 -29.86 4.73 24.47
N SER A 125 -30.86 4.49 23.63
CA SER A 125 -32.23 5.01 23.75
C SER A 125 -33.15 4.22 22.81
#